data_AF-A0A917EVY5-F1
#
_entry.id   AF-A0A917EVY5-F1
#
_cell.length_a   1.000
_cell.length_b   1.000
_cell.length_c   1.000
_cell.angle_alpha   90.00
_cell.angle_beta   90.00
_cell.angle_gamma   90.00
#
_symmetry.space_group_name_H-M   'P 1'
#
loop_
_entity.id
_entity.type
_entity.pdbx_description
1 polymer ?
#
loop_
_entity_poly.entity_id
_entity_poly.type
_entity_poly.pdbx_seq_one_letter_code
_entity_poly.pdbx_strand_id
1 'polypeptide(L)' 'MDRAWLHEQVLSVKGQICSGELRFKSQDDYFLQQLDKVRECEDGLVDMNTVSPTLMTLIHAINKS' A
#
# COMPACT_ATOMS: atom_id res chain seq x y z
N MET A 1 11.16 -8.93 -5.83
CA MET A 1 9.91 -8.20 -6.13
C MET A 1 10.29 -6.95 -6.91
N ASP A 2 9.52 -6.58 -7.92
CA ASP A 2 9.72 -5.35 -8.67
C ASP A 2 9.27 -4.13 -7.82
N ARG A 3 10.17 -3.17 -7.63
CA ARG A 3 9.92 -1.96 -6.84
C ARG A 3 8.96 -1.00 -7.55
N ALA A 4 8.99 -0.96 -8.89
CA ALA A 4 8.04 -0.15 -9.66
C ALA A 4 6.62 -0.68 -9.48
N TRP A 5 6.46 -2.01 -9.63
CA TRP A 5 5.20 -2.68 -9.32
C TRP A 5 4.73 -2.39 -7.89
N LEU A 6 5.61 -2.51 -6.89
CA LEU A 6 5.23 -2.25 -5.49
C LEU A 6 4.76 -0.81 -5.28
N HIS A 7 5.43 0.17 -5.89
CA HIS A 7 5.04 1.57 -5.83
C HIS A 7 3.64 1.79 -6.41
N GLU A 8 3.36 1.24 -7.59
CA GLU A 8 2.02 1.30 -8.20
C GLU A 8 0.96 0.65 -7.30
N GLN A 9 1.28 -0.49 -6.68
CA GLN A 9 0.34 -1.16 -5.78
C GLN A 9 0.05 -0.37 -4.50
N VAL A 10 1.06 0.27 -3.91
CA VAL A 10 0.87 1.13 -2.74
C VAL A 10 -0.07 2.29 -3.08
N LEU A 11 0.14 2.95 -4.22
CA LEU A 11 -0.72 4.04 -4.68
C LEU A 11 -2.15 3.56 -4.99
N SER A 12 -2.26 2.44 -5.70
CA SER A 12 -3.56 1.84 -6.06
C SER A 12 -4.39 1.50 -4.82
N VAL A 13 -3.82 0.75 -3.88
CA VAL A 13 -4.51 0.35 -2.64
C VAL A 13 -4.93 1.59 -1.83
N LYS A 14 -4.07 2.60 -1.73
CA LYS A 14 -4.41 3.87 -1.07
C LYS A 14 -5.60 4.56 -1.76
N GLY A 15 -5.57 4.64 -3.10
CA GLY A 15 -6.66 5.21 -3.89
C GLY A 15 -7.99 4.45 -3.72
N GLN A 16 -7.94 3.12 -3.72
CA GLN A 16 -9.13 2.27 -3.53
C GLN A 16 -9.74 2.42 -2.13
N ILE A 17 -8.92 2.57 -1.08
CA ILE A 17 -9.42 2.83 0.28
C ILE A 17 -10.02 4.23 0.36
N CYS A 18 -9.33 5.26 -0.14
CA CYS A 18 -9.80 6.64 -0.10
C CYS A 18 -11.09 6.87 -0.92
N SER A 19 -11.25 6.17 -2.04
CA SER A 19 -12.50 6.21 -2.84
C SER A 19 -13.63 5.37 -2.22
N GLY A 20 -13.32 4.50 -1.25
CA GLY A 20 -14.26 3.58 -0.64
C GLY A 20 -14.63 2.38 -1.53
N GLU A 21 -13.89 2.14 -2.62
CA GLU A 21 -13.96 0.93 -3.45
C GLU A 21 -13.50 -0.29 -2.66
N LEU A 22 -12.42 -0.13 -1.89
CA LEU A 22 -11.89 -1.12 -0.98
C LEU A 22 -12.19 -0.70 0.45
N ARG A 23 -12.96 -1.53 1.17
CA ARG A 23 -13.34 -1.26 2.57
C ARG A 23 -12.99 -2.42 3.48
N PHE A 24 -12.31 -2.10 4.57
CA PHE A 24 -11.92 -2.98 5.66
C PHE A 24 -12.77 -2.73 6.91
N LYS A 25 -14.06 -2.47 6.72
CA LYS A 25 -15.02 -2.17 7.80
C LYS A 25 -14.55 -1.00 8.66
N SER A 26 -14.02 -1.27 9.86
CA SER A 26 -13.53 -0.27 10.81
C SER A 26 -12.00 -0.12 10.82
N GLN A 27 -11.29 -0.75 9.86
CA GLN A 27 -9.84 -0.77 9.81
C GLN A 27 -9.25 0.11 8.69
N ASP A 28 -10.08 0.85 7.95
CA ASP A 28 -9.63 1.72 6.85
C ASP A 28 -8.57 2.71 7.35
N ASP A 29 -8.84 3.38 8.47
CA ASP A 29 -7.90 4.32 9.10
C ASP A 29 -6.56 3.67 9.47
N TYR A 30 -6.59 2.42 9.95
CA TYR A 30 -5.38 1.69 10.28
C TYR A 30 -4.52 1.45 9.03
N PHE A 31 -5.13 0.98 7.93
CA PHE A 31 -4.41 0.73 6.70
C PHE A 31 -3.91 2.01 6.03
N LEU A 32 -4.71 3.08 6.06
CA LEU A 32 -4.28 4.41 5.60
C LEU A 32 -3.07 4.91 6.38
N GLN A 33 -3.07 4.78 7.72
CA GLN A 33 -1.91 5.16 8.53
C GLN A 33 -0.65 4.32 8.24
N GLN A 34 -0.80 3.06 7.82
CA GLN A 34 0.36 2.26 7.39
C GLN A 34 0.86 2.68 6.01
N LEU A 35 -0.05 2.98 5.08
CA LEU A 35 0.28 3.47 3.74
C LEU A 35 0.97 4.84 3.79
N ASP A 36 0.56 5.74 4.69
CA ASP A 36 1.17 7.06 4.87
C ASP A 36 2.59 7.01 5.49
N LYS A 37 2.97 5.87 6.09
CA LYS A 37 4.34 5.68 6.60
C LYS A 37 5.31 5.23 5.52
N VAL A 38 4.81 4.78 4.37
CA VAL A 38 5.64 4.40 3.24
C VAL A 38 6.29 5.64 2.67
N ARG A 39 7.62 5.63 2.59
CA ARG A 39 8.40 6.74 2.04
C ARG A 39 8.79 6.44 0.60
N GLU A 40 9.12 7.50 -0.12
CA GLU A 40 9.74 7.41 -1.43
C GLU A 40 11.26 7.64 -1.32
N CYS A 41 12.01 6.96 -2.17
CA CYS A 41 13.43 7.23 -2.42
C CYS A 41 13.58 8.47 -3.31
N GLU A 42 14.83 8.91 -3.53
CA GLU A 42 15.13 10.09 -4.37
C GLU A 42 14.68 9.94 -5.83
N ASP A 43 14.48 8.70 -6.30
CA ASP A 43 13.96 8.38 -7.63
C ASP A 43 12.42 8.40 -7.72
N GLY A 44 11.73 8.77 -6.64
CA GLY A 44 10.27 8.82 -6.54
C GLY A 44 9.59 7.46 -6.37
N LEU A 45 10.35 6.36 -6.28
CA LEU A 45 9.78 5.04 -6.03
C LEU A 45 9.76 4.71 -4.54
N VAL A 46 8.88 3.79 -4.14
CA VAL A 46 8.74 3.38 -2.73
C VAL A 46 10.06 2.83 -2.16
N ASP A 47 10.44 3.31 -0.98
CA ASP A 47 11.46 2.70 -0.14
C ASP A 47 10.90 1.43 0.50
N MET A 48 11.35 0.29 -0.02
CA MET A 48 10.92 -1.04 0.45
C MET A 48 11.18 -1.28 1.94
N ASN A 49 12.14 -0.59 2.56
CA ASN A 49 12.44 -0.74 3.98
C ASN A 49 11.37 -0.11 4.88
N THR A 50 10.53 0.76 4.32
CA THR A 50 9.43 1.44 5.04
C THR A 50 8.10 0.74 4.88
N VAL A 51 8.01 -0.27 4.01
CA VAL A 51 6.81 -1.07 3.79
C VAL A 51 6.74 -2.15 4.86
N SER A 52 5.73 -2.08 5.73
CA SER A 52 5.57 -3.07 6.79
C SER A 52 5.20 -4.45 6.21
N PRO A 53 5.59 -5.56 6.88
CA PRO A 53 5.21 -6.91 6.45
C PRO A 53 3.69 -7.09 6.31
N THR A 54 2.91 -6.47 7.20
CA THR A 54 1.44 -6.50 7.14
C THR A 54 0.91 -5.84 5.87
N LEU A 55 1.46 -4.68 5.50
CA LEU A 55 1.08 -3.99 4.27
C LEU A 55 1.46 -4.81 3.03
N MET A 56 2.62 -5.47 3.07
CA MET A 56 3.06 -6.38 2.01
C MET A 56 2.11 -7.58 1.85
N THR A 57 1.68 -8.19 2.95
CA THR A 57 0.68 -9.28 2.93
C THR A 57 -0.64 -8.80 2.35
N LEU A 58 -1.09 -7.60 2.73
CA LEU A 58 -2.31 -7.02 2.22
C LEU A 58 -2.25 -6.80 0.70
N ILE A 59 -1.19 -6.14 0.21
CA ILE A 59 -0.99 -5.88 -1.21
C ILE A 59 -1.00 -7.19 -2.00
N HIS A 60 -0.32 -8.23 -1.51
CA HIS A 60 -0.36 -9.54 -2.15
C HIS A 60 -1.74 -10.19 -2.12
N ALA A 61 -2.50 -10.05 -1.03
CA ALA A 61 -3.83 -10.63 -0.92
C ALA A 61 -4.82 -9.98 -1.91
N ILE A 62 -4.72 -8.66 -2.08
CA ILE A 62 -5.55 -7.91 -3.03
C ILE A 62 -5.22 -8.27 -4.48
N ASN A 63 -3.93 -8.44 -4.80
CA ASN A 63 -3.46 -8.69 -6.17
C ASN A 63 -3.39 -10.18 -6.57
N LYS A 64 -3.80 -11.10 -5.68
CA LYS A 64 -3.85 -12.55 -5.98
C LYS A 64 -5.19 -13.02 -6.56
N SER A 65 -6.07 -12.11 -6.95
CA SER A 65 -7.32 -12.41 -7.67
C SER A 65 -7.12 -12.48 -9.18
#